data_AF-A0A509L5I6-F1
#
_entry.id   AF-A0A509L5I6-F1
#
_cell.length_a   1.000
_cell.length_b   1.000
_cell.length_c   1.000
_cell.angle_alpha   90.00
_cell.angle_beta   90.00
_cell.angle_gamma   90.00
#
_symmetry.space_group_name_H-M   'P 1'
#
loop_
_entity.id
_entity.type
_entity.pdbx_description
1 polymer ?
#
loop_
_entity_poly.entity_id
_entity_poly.type
_entity_poly.pdbx_seq_one_letter_code
_entity_poly.pdbx_strand_id
1 'polypeptide(L)'
;MKNEIILERLESLEQKINPIAESAESIKELKEQLTPRVNEAVKALIVELVDIEDDFQFEDLIFFTKKVLRNVKNLTFALDQLKNLIDFAIAVEPLLKTTVPQVIASLDEFEQKGLLRIFSQVPSKIDLRDSKDVSMFGLVKALSDPEVKAGMGVLIELTKGLSAMKNEQVP
;
A
#
# COMPACT_ATOMS: atom_id res chain seq x y z
N MET A 1 30.26 -47.59 -29.23
CA MET A 1 29.76 -46.43 -30.00
C MET A 1 28.25 -46.39 -30.21
N LYS A 2 27.58 -47.22 -31.04
CA LYS A 2 26.12 -47.09 -31.27
C LYS A 2 25.25 -47.30 -30.01
N ASN A 3 25.62 -48.24 -29.13
CA ASN A 3 24.84 -48.55 -27.93
C ASN A 3 25.01 -47.48 -26.82
N GLU A 4 26.18 -46.82 -26.74
CA GLU A 4 26.43 -45.76 -25.76
C GLU A 4 25.60 -44.50 -26.06
N ILE A 5 25.44 -44.15 -27.34
CA ILE A 5 24.61 -43.01 -27.79
C ILE A 5 23.12 -43.26 -27.52
N ILE A 6 22.67 -44.52 -27.57
CA ILE A 6 21.28 -44.89 -27.25
C ILE A 6 21.04 -44.77 -25.75
N LEU A 7 21.97 -45.23 -24.92
CA LEU A 7 21.88 -45.12 -23.46
C LEU A 7 21.87 -43.66 -23.01
N GLU A 8 22.74 -42.82 -23.57
CA GLU A 8 22.78 -41.38 -23.27
C GLU A 8 21.48 -40.65 -23.66
N ARG A 9 20.85 -41.03 -24.78
CA ARG A 9 19.54 -40.49 -25.17
C ARG A 9 18.40 -41.00 -24.29
N LEU A 10 18.48 -42.23 -23.81
CA LEU A 10 17.48 -42.81 -22.91
C LEU A 10 17.54 -42.14 -21.53
N GLU A 11 18.75 -41.94 -21.01
CA GLU A 11 19.00 -41.25 -19.74
C GLU A 11 18.62 -39.76 -19.82
N SER A 12 18.86 -39.11 -20.97
CA SER A 12 18.38 -37.74 -21.24
C SER A 12 16.84 -37.67 -21.35
N LEU A 13 16.19 -38.71 -21.85
CA LEU A 13 14.72 -38.79 -21.86
C LEU A 13 14.18 -38.98 -20.45
N GLU A 14 14.79 -39.85 -19.65
CA GLU A 14 14.39 -40.14 -18.27
C GLU A 14 14.55 -38.91 -17.37
N GLN A 15 15.66 -38.17 -17.50
CA GLN A 15 15.86 -36.89 -16.81
C GLN A 15 14.81 -35.82 -17.20
N LYS A 16 14.28 -35.86 -18.42
CA LYS A 16 13.23 -34.93 -18.88
C LYS A 16 11.83 -35.39 -18.52
N ILE A 17 11.62 -36.69 -18.32
CA ILE A 17 10.34 -37.29 -17.98
C ILE A 17 10.08 -37.26 -16.47
N ASN A 18 11.11 -37.42 -15.63
CA ASN A 18 10.96 -37.36 -14.16
C ASN A 18 10.24 -36.11 -13.64
N PRO A 19 10.63 -34.86 -14.01
CA PRO A 19 9.93 -33.68 -13.52
C PRO A 19 8.51 -33.55 -14.07
N ILE A 20 8.21 -34.15 -15.24
CA ILE A 20 6.86 -34.20 -15.82
C ILE A 20 6.00 -35.22 -15.07
N ALA A 21 6.57 -36.37 -14.70
CA ALA A 21 5.91 -37.39 -13.90
C ALA A 21 5.60 -36.86 -12.49
N GLU A 22 6.56 -36.19 -11.84
CA GLU A 22 6.36 -35.53 -10.54
C GLU A 22 5.32 -34.39 -10.62
N SER A 23 5.33 -33.61 -11.70
CA SER A 23 4.31 -32.57 -11.92
C SER A 23 2.93 -33.17 -12.16
N ALA A 24 2.84 -34.29 -12.89
CA ALA A 24 1.57 -34.99 -13.13
C ALA A 24 1.01 -35.61 -11.84
N GLU A 25 1.88 -36.14 -10.98
CA GLU A 25 1.52 -36.66 -9.67
C GLU A 25 1.07 -35.53 -8.72
N SER A 26 1.77 -34.40 -8.70
CA SER A 26 1.38 -33.21 -7.94
C SER A 26 0.02 -32.65 -8.39
N ILE A 27 -0.26 -32.64 -9.69
CA ILE A 27 -1.57 -32.24 -10.23
C ILE A 27 -2.65 -33.26 -9.86
N LYS A 28 -2.31 -34.55 -9.84
CA LYS A 28 -3.23 -35.62 -9.43
C LYS A 28 -3.58 -35.50 -7.93
N GLU A 29 -2.59 -35.25 -7.08
CA GLU A 29 -2.81 -35.01 -5.65
C GLU A 29 -3.59 -33.72 -5.41
N LEU A 30 -3.27 -32.62 -6.09
CA LEU A 30 -4.04 -31.37 -6.02
C LEU A 30 -5.48 -31.61 -6.47
N LYS A 31 -5.71 -32.37 -7.55
CA LYS A 31 -7.04 -32.77 -8.00
C LYS A 31 -7.75 -33.61 -6.93
N GLU A 32 -7.09 -34.60 -6.33
CA GLU A 32 -7.67 -35.46 -5.29
C GLU A 32 -7.97 -34.70 -3.99
N GLN A 33 -7.16 -33.70 -3.63
CA GLN A 33 -7.37 -32.85 -2.44
C GLN A 33 -8.38 -31.71 -2.68
N LEU A 34 -8.46 -31.18 -3.91
CA LEU A 34 -9.43 -30.16 -4.28
C LEU A 34 -10.80 -30.75 -4.56
N THR A 35 -10.89 -31.99 -5.07
CA THR A 35 -12.17 -32.63 -5.42
C THR A 35 -13.17 -32.61 -4.25
N PRO A 36 -12.80 -32.97 -3.00
CA PRO A 36 -13.69 -32.89 -1.85
C PRO A 36 -14.11 -31.45 -1.54
N ARG A 37 -13.17 -30.49 -1.50
CA ARG A 37 -13.46 -29.08 -1.19
C ARG A 37 -14.30 -28.39 -2.25
N VAL A 38 -14.09 -28.71 -3.52
CA VAL A 38 -14.92 -28.24 -4.63
C VAL A 38 -16.32 -28.83 -4.51
N ASN A 39 -16.43 -30.12 -4.21
CA ASN A 39 -17.73 -30.77 -4.02
C ASN A 39 -18.47 -30.20 -2.80
N GLU A 40 -17.78 -29.91 -1.70
CA GLU A 40 -18.34 -29.26 -0.51
C GLU A 40 -18.75 -27.81 -0.79
N ALA A 41 -17.93 -27.02 -1.46
CA ALA A 41 -18.26 -25.65 -1.84
C ALA A 41 -19.45 -25.60 -2.82
N VAL A 42 -19.48 -26.51 -3.81
CA VAL A 42 -20.62 -26.64 -4.73
C VAL A 42 -21.87 -27.09 -3.98
N LYS A 43 -21.77 -28.03 -3.04
CA LYS A 43 -22.91 -28.45 -2.21
C LYS A 43 -23.37 -27.34 -1.26
N ALA A 44 -22.46 -26.59 -0.67
CA ALA A 44 -22.77 -25.46 0.21
C ALA A 44 -23.47 -24.35 -0.58
N LEU A 45 -22.96 -24.02 -1.78
CA LEU A 45 -23.64 -23.13 -2.71
C LEU A 45 -25.01 -23.69 -3.10
N ILE A 46 -25.15 -24.97 -3.45
CA ILE A 46 -26.46 -25.56 -3.79
C ILE A 46 -27.42 -25.50 -2.60
N VAL A 47 -26.96 -25.80 -1.38
CA VAL A 47 -27.79 -25.74 -0.16
C VAL A 47 -28.17 -24.30 0.18
N GLU A 48 -27.24 -23.35 0.07
CA GLU A 48 -27.50 -21.92 0.28
C GLU A 48 -28.41 -21.35 -0.83
N LEU A 49 -28.25 -21.79 -2.08
CA LEU A 49 -29.15 -21.45 -3.19
C LEU A 49 -30.53 -22.14 -3.07
N VAL A 50 -30.63 -23.26 -2.35
CA VAL A 50 -31.89 -23.95 -2.03
C VAL A 50 -32.58 -23.30 -0.82
N ASP A 51 -31.82 -22.75 0.14
CA ASP A 51 -32.30 -21.92 1.26
C ASP A 51 -32.61 -20.48 0.83
N ILE A 52 -32.25 -20.06 -0.38
CA ILE A 52 -32.93 -18.93 -1.07
C ILE A 52 -34.30 -19.44 -1.51
N GLU A 53 -35.16 -19.72 -0.52
CA GLU A 53 -36.56 -20.00 -0.76
C GLU A 53 -37.18 -18.74 -1.42
N ASP A 54 -37.55 -18.88 -2.69
CA ASP A 54 -38.50 -18.07 -3.47
C ASP A 54 -38.04 -16.85 -4.30
N ASP A 55 -36.84 -16.27 -4.17
CA ASP A 55 -36.52 -14.99 -4.86
C ASP A 55 -35.58 -15.09 -6.07
N PHE A 56 -35.03 -16.28 -6.37
CA PHE A 56 -34.14 -16.48 -7.52
C PHE A 56 -34.82 -17.35 -8.59
N GLN A 57 -35.49 -16.70 -9.55
CA GLN A 57 -36.13 -17.38 -10.66
C GLN A 57 -35.18 -17.53 -11.84
N PHE A 58 -35.42 -18.52 -12.70
CA PHE A 58 -34.66 -18.67 -13.95
C PHE A 58 -34.78 -17.42 -14.84
N GLU A 59 -35.93 -16.73 -14.78
CA GLU A 59 -36.15 -15.40 -15.34
C GLU A 59 -35.14 -14.34 -14.87
N ASP A 60 -34.70 -14.38 -13.60
CA ASP A 60 -33.73 -13.42 -13.05
C ASP A 60 -32.33 -13.64 -13.61
N LEU A 61 -31.94 -14.90 -13.84
CA LEU A 61 -30.70 -15.23 -14.54
C LEU A 61 -30.70 -14.72 -15.98
N ILE A 62 -31.82 -14.90 -16.69
CA ILE A 62 -31.96 -14.38 -18.06
C ILE A 62 -31.99 -12.85 -18.04
N PHE A 63 -32.68 -12.23 -17.09
CA PHE A 63 -32.73 -10.77 -16.93
C PHE A 63 -31.35 -10.20 -16.61
N PHE A 64 -30.63 -10.81 -15.68
CA PHE A 64 -29.26 -10.44 -15.31
C PHE A 64 -28.31 -10.60 -16.51
N THR A 65 -28.39 -11.73 -17.22
CA THR A 65 -27.57 -11.96 -18.42
C THR A 65 -27.87 -10.91 -19.49
N LYS A 66 -29.15 -10.61 -19.75
CA LYS A 66 -29.55 -9.51 -20.64
C LYS A 66 -29.04 -8.15 -20.14
N LYS A 67 -29.04 -7.91 -18.82
CA LYS A 67 -28.55 -6.68 -18.20
C LYS A 67 -27.03 -6.56 -18.38
N VAL A 68 -26.27 -7.62 -18.17
CA VAL A 68 -24.82 -7.66 -18.43
C VAL A 68 -24.53 -7.43 -19.90
N LEU A 69 -25.22 -8.14 -20.81
CA LEU A 69 -25.07 -7.97 -22.26
C LEU A 69 -25.42 -6.54 -22.71
N ARG A 70 -26.46 -5.94 -22.13
CA ARG A 70 -26.84 -4.55 -22.44
C ARG A 70 -25.86 -3.54 -21.85
N ASN A 71 -25.25 -3.84 -20.71
CA ASN A 71 -24.24 -3.01 -20.05
C ASN A 71 -22.80 -3.35 -20.44
N VAL A 72 -22.59 -4.26 -21.41
CA VAL A 72 -21.25 -4.65 -21.84
C VAL A 72 -20.43 -3.44 -22.27
N LYS A 73 -21.06 -2.46 -22.93
CA LYS A 73 -20.41 -1.20 -23.32
C LYS A 73 -19.94 -0.37 -22.12
N ASN A 74 -20.73 -0.35 -21.05
CA ASN A 74 -20.36 0.36 -19.82
C ASN A 74 -19.24 -0.37 -19.08
N LEU A 75 -19.26 -1.70 -19.08
CA LEU A 75 -18.18 -2.54 -18.55
C LEU A 75 -16.89 -2.35 -19.36
N THR A 76 -16.96 -2.36 -20.68
CA THR A 76 -15.83 -2.06 -21.57
C THR A 76 -15.29 -0.66 -21.30
N PHE A 77 -16.15 0.35 -21.20
CA PHE A 77 -15.75 1.71 -20.85
C PHE A 77 -15.05 1.78 -19.48
N ALA A 78 -15.54 1.07 -18.47
CA ALA A 78 -14.88 1.00 -17.17
C ALA A 78 -13.49 0.34 -17.27
N LEU A 79 -13.35 -0.73 -18.05
CA LEU A 79 -12.06 -1.37 -18.31
C LEU A 79 -11.10 -0.43 -19.07
N ASP A 80 -11.59 0.33 -20.03
CA ASP A 80 -10.80 1.35 -20.75
C ASP A 80 -10.38 2.47 -19.79
N GLN A 81 -11.22 2.85 -18.83
CA GLN A 81 -10.85 3.84 -17.82
C GLN A 81 -9.76 3.31 -16.88
N LEU A 82 -9.74 2.02 -16.55
CA LEU A 82 -8.63 1.40 -15.81
C LEU A 82 -7.33 1.47 -16.61
N LYS A 83 -7.38 1.30 -17.93
CA LYS A 83 -6.21 1.51 -18.81
C LYS A 83 -5.70 2.95 -18.71
N ASN A 84 -6.60 3.94 -18.76
CA ASN A 84 -6.24 5.35 -18.60
C ASN A 84 -5.60 5.65 -17.23
N LEU A 85 -5.99 4.94 -16.17
CA LEU A 85 -5.36 5.06 -14.85
C LEU A 85 -3.93 4.50 -14.83
N ILE A 86 -3.67 3.42 -15.56
CA ILE A 86 -2.32 2.87 -15.73
C ILE A 86 -1.45 3.88 -16.48
N ASP A 87 -1.97 4.48 -17.55
CA ASP A 87 -1.26 5.52 -18.31
C ASP A 87 -0.96 6.74 -17.44
N PHE A 88 -1.90 7.16 -16.58
CA PHE A 88 -1.68 8.20 -15.59
C PHE A 88 -0.59 7.83 -14.57
N ALA A 89 -0.60 6.59 -14.05
CA ALA A 89 0.41 6.13 -13.11
C ALA A 89 1.81 6.14 -13.74
N ILE A 90 1.93 5.73 -15.00
CA ILE A 90 3.17 5.81 -15.78
C ILE A 90 3.58 7.28 -15.99
N ALA A 91 2.63 8.17 -16.26
CA ALA A 91 2.92 9.60 -16.43
C ALA A 91 3.41 10.27 -15.14
N VAL A 92 2.93 9.83 -13.99
CA VAL A 92 3.31 10.36 -12.67
C VAL A 92 4.58 9.69 -12.11
N GLU A 93 4.95 8.50 -12.59
CA GLU A 93 6.16 7.78 -12.15
C GLU A 93 7.45 8.63 -12.19
N PRO A 94 7.78 9.40 -13.25
CA PRO A 94 8.96 10.26 -13.27
C PRO A 94 8.91 11.37 -12.22
N LEU A 95 7.72 11.93 -11.98
CA LEU A 95 7.51 12.95 -10.94
C LEU A 95 7.77 12.33 -9.57
N LEU A 96 7.20 11.17 -9.28
CA LEU A 96 7.44 10.46 -8.02
C LEU A 96 8.91 10.11 -7.83
N LYS A 97 9.59 9.61 -8.88
CA LYS A 97 11.03 9.32 -8.82
C LYS A 97 11.89 10.54 -8.53
N THR A 98 11.40 11.76 -8.80
CA THR A 98 12.12 13.01 -8.54
C THR A 98 11.72 13.62 -7.20
N THR A 99 10.43 13.62 -6.88
CA THR A 99 9.85 14.25 -5.69
C THR A 99 10.04 13.41 -4.43
N VAL A 100 9.92 12.08 -4.51
CA VAL A 100 10.08 11.20 -3.33
C VAL A 100 11.48 11.36 -2.71
N PRO A 101 12.59 11.32 -3.47
CA PRO A 101 13.91 11.58 -2.91
C PRO A 101 14.05 12.98 -2.28
N GLN A 102 13.42 14.01 -2.87
CA GLN A 102 13.45 15.37 -2.32
C GLN A 102 12.71 15.44 -0.98
N VAL A 103 11.54 14.81 -0.88
CA VAL A 103 10.79 14.73 0.37
C VAL A 103 11.59 13.98 1.43
N ILE A 104 12.20 12.85 1.09
CA ILE A 104 13.08 12.10 2.01
C ILE A 104 14.25 12.98 2.45
N ALA A 105 14.94 13.66 1.53
CA ALA A 105 16.05 14.54 1.86
C ALA A 105 15.64 15.70 2.78
N SER A 106 14.47 16.30 2.55
CA SER A 106 13.93 17.34 3.45
C SER A 106 13.57 16.79 4.82
N LEU A 107 13.02 15.58 4.89
CA LEU A 107 12.72 14.92 6.17
C LEU A 107 14.00 14.53 6.92
N ASP A 108 15.02 14.03 6.22
CA ASP A 108 16.34 13.72 6.78
C ASP A 108 17.02 14.99 7.31
N GLU A 109 16.91 16.11 6.61
CA GLU A 109 17.42 17.41 7.07
C GLU A 109 16.72 17.87 8.36
N PHE A 110 15.40 17.69 8.44
CA PHE A 110 14.64 17.98 9.65
C PHE A 110 14.97 17.04 10.81
N GLU A 111 15.25 15.77 10.52
CA GLU A 111 15.70 14.80 11.53
C GLU A 111 17.10 15.14 12.05
N GLN A 112 18.05 15.45 11.17
CA GLN A 112 19.41 15.87 11.54
C GLN A 112 19.41 17.14 12.38
N LYS A 113 18.52 18.09 12.07
CA LYS A 113 18.31 19.32 12.86
C LYS A 113 17.54 19.07 14.16
N GLY A 114 17.13 17.84 14.44
CA GLY A 114 16.41 17.45 15.65
C GLY A 114 14.97 17.95 15.72
N LEU A 115 14.44 18.53 14.65
CA LEU A 115 13.11 19.15 14.62
C LEU A 115 12.02 18.11 14.83
N LEU A 116 12.12 16.94 14.19
CA LEU A 116 11.15 15.85 14.37
C LEU A 116 11.07 15.36 15.82
N ARG A 117 12.19 15.40 16.56
CA ARG A 117 12.24 15.05 17.98
C ARG A 117 11.55 16.10 18.86
N ILE A 118 11.65 17.37 18.50
CA ILE A 118 10.91 18.46 19.16
C ILE A 118 9.41 18.26 18.90
N PHE A 119 8.99 18.10 17.64
CA PHE A 119 7.58 17.95 17.28
C PHE A 119 6.90 16.71 17.90
N SER A 120 7.63 15.60 18.07
CA SER A 120 7.08 14.39 18.69
C SER A 120 7.00 14.44 20.22
N GLN A 121 7.91 15.14 20.89
CA GLN A 121 7.95 15.17 22.37
C GLN A 121 7.16 16.32 22.98
N VAL A 122 7.01 17.43 22.27
CA VAL A 122 6.34 18.64 22.78
C VAL A 122 4.87 18.39 23.17
N PRO A 123 4.02 17.76 22.33
CA PRO A 123 2.62 17.52 22.69
C PRO A 123 2.44 16.60 23.90
N SER A 124 3.37 15.67 24.11
CA SER A 124 3.31 14.69 25.20
C SER A 124 3.70 15.28 26.57
N LYS A 125 4.38 16.43 26.57
CA LYS A 125 4.90 17.10 27.77
C LYS A 125 4.15 18.39 28.12
N ILE A 126 3.20 18.82 27.28
CA ILE A 126 2.41 20.02 27.51
C ILE A 126 1.00 19.62 27.94
N ASP A 127 0.67 19.89 29.20
CA ASP A 127 -0.72 19.84 29.66
C ASP A 127 -1.37 21.21 29.46
N LEU A 128 -2.15 21.35 28.38
CA LEU A 128 -2.87 22.58 28.04
C LEU A 128 -4.15 22.75 28.87
N ARG A 129 -4.56 21.75 29.67
CA ARG A 129 -5.84 21.77 30.40
C ARG A 129 -5.81 22.71 31.61
N ASP A 130 -4.62 23.00 32.14
CA ASP A 130 -4.38 23.92 33.27
C ASP A 130 -3.75 25.26 32.83
N SER A 131 -3.84 25.60 31.54
CA SER A 131 -3.32 26.87 31.01
C SER A 131 -4.02 28.07 31.64
N LYS A 132 -3.32 28.81 32.50
CA LYS A 132 -3.80 30.06 33.11
C LYS A 132 -3.43 31.25 32.25
N ASP A 133 -4.36 32.20 32.13
CA ASP A 133 -4.09 33.49 31.50
C ASP A 133 -2.94 34.21 32.24
N VAL A 134 -1.94 34.61 31.48
CA VAL A 134 -0.78 35.33 32.01
C VAL A 134 -1.05 36.84 31.96
N SER A 135 -1.04 37.49 33.13
CA SER A 135 -1.19 38.96 33.24
C SER A 135 0.08 39.71 32.79
N MET A 136 0.00 41.02 32.54
CA MET A 136 1.17 41.84 32.16
C MET A 136 2.34 41.71 33.15
N PHE A 137 2.07 41.67 34.45
CA PHE A 137 3.12 41.42 35.46
C PHE A 137 3.61 39.96 35.44
N GLY A 138 2.72 39.01 35.15
CA GLY A 138 3.07 37.61 34.93
C GLY A 138 4.04 37.42 33.77
N LEU A 139 3.89 38.17 32.67
CA LEU A 139 4.81 38.14 31.53
C LEU A 139 6.22 38.59 31.92
N VAL A 140 6.34 39.69 32.67
CA VAL A 140 7.65 40.18 33.15
C VAL A 140 8.31 39.16 34.08
N LYS A 141 7.52 38.50 34.94
CA LYS A 141 8.02 37.44 35.82
C LYS A 141 8.42 36.20 35.04
N ALA A 142 7.64 35.78 34.05
CA ALA A 142 7.94 34.64 33.18
C ALA A 142 9.22 34.86 32.38
N LEU A 143 9.48 36.08 31.90
CA LEU A 143 10.74 36.42 31.24
C LEU A 143 11.96 36.32 32.16
N SER A 144 11.77 36.31 33.49
CA SER A 144 12.85 36.10 34.45
C SER A 144 13.14 34.61 34.69
N ASP A 145 12.19 33.73 34.34
CA ASP A 145 12.28 32.28 34.52
C ASP A 145 13.38 31.66 33.62
N PRO A 146 14.29 30.85 34.18
CA PRO A 146 15.33 30.15 33.42
C PRO A 146 14.80 29.28 32.27
N GLU A 147 13.67 28.60 32.46
CA GLU A 147 13.10 27.69 31.45
C GLU A 147 12.54 28.47 30.25
N VAL A 148 11.85 29.58 30.52
CA VAL A 148 11.31 30.47 29.49
C VAL A 148 12.44 31.12 28.68
N LYS A 149 13.53 31.52 29.34
CA LYS A 149 14.73 32.05 28.67
C LYS A 149 15.38 31.01 27.76
N ALA A 150 15.48 29.75 28.22
CA ALA A 150 16.02 28.66 27.42
C ALA A 150 15.14 28.38 26.17
N GLY A 151 13.81 28.34 26.34
CA GLY A 151 12.87 28.17 25.23
C GLY A 151 12.94 29.30 24.21
N MET A 152 13.06 30.55 24.68
CA MET A 152 13.26 31.71 23.80
C MET A 152 14.59 31.62 23.02
N GLY A 153 15.65 31.10 23.63
CA GLY A 153 16.92 30.83 22.94
C GLY A 153 16.77 29.86 21.77
N VAL A 154 16.01 28.78 21.96
CA VAL A 154 15.69 27.82 20.89
C VAL A 154 14.88 28.51 19.78
N LEU A 155 13.85 29.29 20.13
CA LEU A 155 13.04 30.03 19.15
C LEU A 155 13.87 31.04 18.34
N ILE A 156 14.81 31.73 18.98
CA ILE A 156 15.72 32.66 18.33
C ILE A 156 16.63 31.92 17.32
N GLU A 157 17.20 30.78 17.70
CA GLU A 157 18.03 29.99 16.79
C GLU A 157 17.23 29.39 15.63
N LEU A 158 16.00 28.93 15.86
CA LEU A 158 15.09 28.51 14.78
C LEU A 158 14.76 29.68 13.85
N THR A 159 14.51 30.87 14.39
CA THR A 159 14.23 32.09 13.61
C THR A 159 15.44 32.51 12.76
N LYS A 160 16.65 32.43 13.32
CA LYS A 160 17.90 32.66 12.58
C LYS A 160 18.10 31.63 11.47
N GLY A 161 17.86 30.35 11.76
CA GLY A 161 17.94 29.26 10.78
C GLY A 161 16.98 29.46 9.61
N LEU A 162 15.73 29.86 9.87
CA LEU A 162 14.75 30.20 8.83
C LEU A 162 15.20 31.42 8.00
N SER A 163 15.82 32.43 8.63
CA SER A 163 16.37 33.58 7.90
C SER A 163 17.58 33.22 7.04
N ALA A 164 18.39 32.23 7.43
CA ALA A 164 19.55 31.77 6.66
C ALA A 164 19.12 31.02 5.40
N MET A 165 18.09 30.18 5.48
CA MET A 165 17.53 29.45 4.33
C MET A 165 16.96 30.39 3.25
N LYS A 166 16.45 31.56 3.64
CA LYS A 166 15.98 32.60 2.71
C LYS A 166 17.12 33.26 1.93
N ASN A 167 18.33 33.32 2.50
CA ASN A 167 19.50 33.92 1.86
C ASN A 167 20.25 32.95 0.93
N GLU A 168 19.96 31.64 0.99
CA GLU A 168 20.46 30.65 0.02
C GLU A 168 19.56 30.52 -1.22
N GLN A 169 18.43 31.23 -1.27
CA GLN A 169 17.46 31.19 -2.37
C GLN A 169 17.19 32.57 -3.01
N VAL A 170 18.20 33.39 -3.32
CA VAL A 170 18.11 34.41 -4.39
C VAL A 170 19.51 34.83 -4.91
N PRO A 171 19.74 34.87 -6.24
CA PRO A 171 19.71 33.79 -7.23
C PRO A 171 21.07 33.09 -7.42
#